data_AF-A0AAD6YQN7-F1
#
_entry.id   AF-A0AAD6YQN7-F1
#
_cell.length_a   1.000
_cell.length_b   1.000
_cell.length_c   1.000
_cell.angle_alpha   90.00
_cell.angle_beta   90.00
_cell.angle_gamma   90.00
#
_symmetry.space_group_name_H-M   'P 1'
#
loop_
_entity.id
_entity.type
_entity.pdbx_description
1 polymer ?
#
loop_
_entity_poly.entity_id
_entity_poly.type
_entity_poly.pdbx_seq_one_letter_code
_entity_poly.pdbx_strand_id
1 'polypeptide(L)'
;MAAHLSPSTVHSVMVHDSHEEFLKGSLADYVVNSSVLAPLLCFANLTTISLCPPAGFDIDDTTAWDLARTWPKLECLMLKPSVDWRHRFPPIHMTLHGLRAFAEHCKRLEELTIHVNATEVPPLDDSTTRVSPDICVLNFFNVGASPISDPPAVARFLFALFPDLLDLETSVDDTDWDDELGWAELPVEEGDDPEETAFERSERSRHAKWREVAKLLYDMPAFAKALRYIEIAALHEGEKKSRSEGNLGPGLLRITQEVSAASSGLAMHRNNLNA
;
A
#
# COMPACT_ATOMS: atom_id res chain seq x y z
N MET A 1 -33.03 21.48 -7.39
CA MET A 1 -33.07 20.12 -7.95
C MET A 1 -31.81 19.40 -7.51
N ALA A 2 -31.90 18.56 -6.47
CA ALA A 2 -30.86 17.61 -6.05
C ALA A 2 -31.53 16.54 -5.17
N ALA A 3 -32.53 15.85 -5.71
CA ALA A 3 -32.65 14.43 -5.42
C ALA A 3 -31.55 13.75 -6.26
N HIS A 4 -31.04 12.58 -5.88
CA HIS A 4 -30.65 11.49 -6.79
C HIS A 4 -29.44 10.64 -6.37
N LEU A 5 -28.70 10.95 -5.30
CA LEU A 5 -27.70 10.00 -4.77
C LEU A 5 -28.18 9.44 -3.44
N SER A 6 -28.72 8.22 -3.47
CA SER A 6 -28.96 7.48 -2.23
C SER A 6 -27.61 7.01 -1.68
N PRO A 7 -27.30 7.29 -0.41
CA PRO A 7 -26.06 6.83 0.23
C PRO A 7 -25.81 5.31 0.10
N SER A 8 -26.89 4.55 -0.05
CA SER A 8 -26.86 3.09 -0.18
C SER A 8 -26.63 2.57 -1.60
N THR A 9 -26.80 3.39 -2.65
CA THR A 9 -26.75 2.92 -4.05
C THR A 9 -25.46 3.29 -4.78
N VAL A 10 -24.69 4.24 -4.26
CA VAL A 10 -23.41 4.64 -4.86
C VAL A 10 -22.34 3.64 -4.44
N HIS A 11 -21.72 3.01 -5.43
CA HIS A 11 -20.63 2.04 -5.24
C HIS A 11 -19.32 2.54 -5.85
N SER A 12 -19.38 3.41 -6.86
CA SER A 12 -18.20 3.96 -7.51
C SER A 12 -18.29 5.48 -7.63
N VAL A 13 -17.18 6.16 -7.34
CA VAL A 13 -17.00 7.60 -7.56
C VAL A 13 -15.69 7.80 -8.31
N MET A 14 -15.78 8.42 -9.49
CA MET A 14 -14.61 8.73 -10.31
C MET A 14 -14.67 10.20 -10.73
N VAL A 15 -13.62 10.96 -10.40
CA VAL A 15 -13.47 12.38 -10.76
C VAL A 15 -12.05 12.60 -11.25
N HIS A 16 -11.91 12.77 -12.56
CA HIS A 16 -10.62 13.02 -13.21
C HIS A 16 -10.68 14.42 -13.82
N ASP A 17 -9.75 15.29 -13.44
CA ASP A 17 -9.65 16.63 -14.00
C ASP A 17 -8.27 16.79 -14.64
N SER A 18 -8.19 16.53 -15.94
CA SER A 18 -6.94 16.50 -16.71
C SER A 18 -6.63 17.83 -17.40
N HIS A 19 -7.41 18.89 -17.18
CA HIS A 19 -7.28 20.11 -17.96
C HIS A 19 -6.48 21.20 -17.24
N GLU A 20 -5.16 21.20 -17.47
CA GLU A 20 -4.25 22.25 -16.99
C GLU A 20 -4.67 23.67 -17.40
N GLU A 21 -5.30 23.81 -18.57
CA GLU A 21 -5.68 25.11 -19.17
C GLU A 21 -6.75 25.86 -18.37
N PHE A 22 -7.45 25.20 -17.44
CA PHE A 22 -8.51 25.82 -16.63
C PHE A 22 -8.08 26.16 -15.20
N LEU A 23 -6.83 25.90 -14.82
CA LEU A 23 -6.32 26.28 -13.50
C LEU A 23 -6.21 27.80 -13.40
N LYS A 24 -7.07 28.40 -12.56
CA LYS A 24 -7.06 29.80 -12.20
C LYS A 24 -6.61 29.91 -10.74
N GLY A 25 -5.51 30.61 -10.50
CA GLY A 25 -5.03 30.87 -9.14
C GLY A 25 -3.80 30.03 -8.77
N SER A 26 -3.64 29.77 -7.48
CA SER A 26 -2.49 29.01 -6.97
C SER A 26 -2.79 27.51 -7.00
N LEU A 27 -1.79 26.67 -7.25
CA LEU A 27 -1.94 25.21 -7.17
C LEU A 27 -2.45 24.76 -5.79
N ALA A 28 -2.12 25.51 -4.73
CA ALA A 28 -2.62 25.27 -3.38
C ALA A 28 -4.17 25.30 -3.29
N ASP A 29 -4.84 26.03 -4.17
CA ASP A 29 -6.30 26.13 -4.23
C ASP A 29 -6.95 24.83 -4.77
N TYR A 30 -6.15 23.95 -5.37
CA TYR A 30 -6.56 22.68 -5.99
C TYR A 30 -6.16 21.45 -5.18
N VAL A 31 -5.59 21.64 -3.99
CA VAL A 31 -5.22 20.54 -3.09
C VAL A 31 -6.48 20.00 -2.40
N VAL A 32 -6.70 18.70 -2.51
CA VAL A 32 -7.82 18.03 -1.84
C VAL A 32 -7.38 17.59 -0.44
N ASN A 33 -8.01 18.16 0.59
CA ASN A 33 -7.80 17.79 1.99
C ASN A 33 -9.04 17.09 2.58
N SER A 34 -8.96 16.71 3.86
CA SER A 34 -10.04 16.01 4.57
C SER A 34 -11.41 16.69 4.48
N SER A 35 -11.46 18.03 4.51
CA SER A 35 -12.73 18.78 4.45
C SER A 35 -13.45 18.62 3.10
N VAL A 36 -12.68 18.46 2.02
CA VAL A 36 -13.20 18.25 0.66
C VAL A 36 -13.70 16.81 0.50
N LEU A 37 -13.08 15.85 1.19
CA LEU A 37 -13.49 14.43 1.19
C LEU A 37 -14.69 14.16 2.10
N ALA A 38 -14.93 15.01 3.12
CA ALA A 38 -15.98 14.80 4.11
C ALA A 38 -17.39 14.47 3.55
N PRO A 39 -17.87 15.07 2.45
CA PRO A 39 -19.16 14.72 1.86
C PRO A 39 -19.23 13.27 1.36
N LEU A 40 -18.09 12.67 0.97
CA LEU A 40 -18.03 11.28 0.49
C LEU A 40 -18.17 10.27 1.63
N LEU A 41 -17.97 10.70 2.88
CA LEU A 41 -18.07 9.82 4.04
C LEU A 41 -19.50 9.35 4.33
N CYS A 42 -20.52 9.89 3.65
CA CYS A 42 -21.88 9.38 3.79
C CYS A 42 -22.13 8.08 3.00
N PHE A 43 -21.26 7.71 2.05
CA PHE A 43 -21.44 6.56 1.17
C PHE A 43 -20.70 5.31 1.68
N ALA A 44 -21.30 4.58 2.61
CA ALA A 44 -20.68 3.39 3.23
C ALA A 44 -20.55 2.16 2.30
N ASN A 45 -21.17 2.20 1.12
CA ASN A 45 -21.16 1.09 0.15
C ASN A 45 -20.16 1.29 -1.00
N LEU A 46 -19.27 2.29 -0.92
CA LEU A 46 -18.24 2.50 -1.94
C LEU A 46 -17.29 1.30 -2.02
N THR A 47 -17.10 0.82 -3.24
CA THR A 47 -16.15 -0.21 -3.65
C THR A 47 -15.01 0.40 -4.47
N THR A 48 -15.27 1.49 -5.20
CA THR A 48 -14.27 2.12 -6.08
C THR A 48 -14.26 3.63 -5.89
N ILE A 49 -13.09 4.18 -5.64
CA ILE A 49 -12.88 5.64 -5.56
C ILE A 49 -11.65 5.98 -6.38
N SER A 50 -11.81 6.80 -7.42
CA SER A 50 -10.71 7.31 -8.21
C SER A 50 -10.83 8.83 -8.33
N LEU A 51 -9.96 9.55 -7.65
CA LEU A 51 -9.95 10.99 -7.60
C LEU A 51 -8.58 11.48 -8.04
N CYS A 52 -8.57 12.23 -9.14
CA CYS A 52 -7.37 12.78 -9.75
C CYS A 52 -7.49 14.31 -9.85
N PRO A 53 -7.34 15.06 -8.74
CA PRO A 53 -7.32 16.51 -8.76
C PRO A 53 -5.97 17.04 -9.27
N PRO A 54 -5.92 18.27 -9.81
CA PRO A 54 -4.69 18.83 -10.37
C PRO A 54 -3.49 18.86 -9.42
N ALA A 55 -3.70 19.18 -8.14
CA ALA A 55 -2.63 19.31 -7.15
C ALA A 55 -2.44 18.07 -6.27
N GLY A 56 -3.27 17.04 -6.40
CA GLY A 56 -3.24 15.88 -5.51
C GLY A 56 -3.88 16.14 -4.14
N PHE A 57 -3.33 15.49 -3.12
CA PHE A 57 -3.97 15.35 -1.80
C PHE A 57 -3.07 15.80 -0.65
N ASP A 58 -3.67 16.45 0.33
CA ASP A 58 -3.08 16.69 1.66
C ASP A 58 -3.93 15.92 2.69
N ILE A 59 -3.52 14.68 2.93
CA ILE A 59 -4.15 13.74 3.85
C ILE A 59 -3.12 13.28 4.87
N ASP A 60 -3.56 13.14 6.11
CA ASP A 60 -2.77 12.63 7.22
C ASP A 60 -3.26 11.24 7.65
N ASP A 61 -2.58 10.63 8.62
CA ASP A 61 -2.96 9.32 9.15
C ASP A 61 -4.38 9.34 9.75
N THR A 62 -4.79 10.43 10.39
CA THR A 62 -6.14 10.60 10.95
C THR A 62 -7.20 10.48 9.86
N THR A 63 -6.99 11.17 8.75
CA THR A 63 -7.88 11.13 7.59
C THR A 63 -7.90 9.72 6.99
N ALA A 64 -6.76 9.04 6.87
CA ALA A 64 -6.71 7.67 6.39
C ALA A 64 -7.58 6.71 7.25
N TRP A 65 -7.57 6.86 8.58
CA TRP A 65 -8.43 6.10 9.48
C TRP A 65 -9.91 6.36 9.26
N ASP A 66 -10.31 7.62 9.09
CA ASP A 66 -11.70 7.99 8.84
C ASP A 66 -12.19 7.43 7.50
N LEU A 67 -11.38 7.53 6.44
CA LEU A 67 -11.70 6.98 5.12
C LEU A 67 -11.87 5.46 5.18
N ALA A 68 -10.89 4.74 5.73
CA ALA A 68 -10.91 3.29 5.76
C ALA A 68 -12.07 2.71 6.59
N ARG A 69 -12.39 3.34 7.74
CA ARG A 69 -13.54 2.93 8.58
C ARG A 69 -14.87 3.14 7.89
N THR A 70 -14.95 4.18 7.08
CA THR A 70 -16.18 4.56 6.39
C THR A 70 -16.43 3.68 5.17
N TRP A 71 -15.38 3.18 4.52
CA TRP A 71 -15.47 2.37 3.30
C TRP A 71 -14.93 0.94 3.51
N PRO A 72 -15.58 0.12 4.35
CA PRO A 72 -15.11 -1.24 4.62
C PRO A 72 -15.24 -2.19 3.42
N LYS A 73 -16.00 -1.81 2.39
CA LYS A 73 -16.20 -2.57 1.15
C LYS A 73 -15.29 -2.11 0.01
N LEU A 74 -14.35 -1.21 0.28
CA LEU A 74 -13.46 -0.65 -0.72
C LEU A 74 -12.60 -1.76 -1.34
N GLU A 75 -12.57 -1.78 -2.66
CA GLU A 75 -11.84 -2.71 -3.54
C GLU A 75 -10.73 -1.97 -4.29
N CYS A 76 -10.99 -0.75 -4.75
CA CYS A 76 -9.98 0.09 -5.42
C CYS A 76 -10.04 1.52 -4.87
N LEU A 77 -8.88 2.03 -4.44
CA LEU A 77 -8.70 3.41 -4.01
C LEU A 77 -7.56 4.05 -4.78
N MET A 78 -7.87 5.07 -5.58
CA MET A 78 -6.90 5.85 -6.31
C MET A 78 -7.02 7.33 -5.96
N LEU A 79 -6.04 7.81 -5.22
CA LEU A 79 -5.86 9.21 -4.82
C LEU A 79 -4.49 9.68 -5.31
N LYS A 80 -4.45 10.24 -6.52
CA LYS A 80 -3.22 10.78 -7.11
C LYS A 80 -3.46 12.13 -7.76
N PRO A 81 -2.43 12.96 -7.95
CA PRO A 81 -2.58 14.15 -8.79
C PRO A 81 -2.88 13.75 -10.25
N SER A 82 -3.72 14.51 -10.95
CA SER A 82 -3.95 14.33 -12.40
C SER A 82 -2.85 14.91 -13.27
N VAL A 83 -2.04 15.80 -12.71
CA VAL A 83 -0.95 16.47 -13.42
C VAL A 83 0.32 16.23 -12.64
N ASP A 84 1.37 15.84 -13.37
CA ASP A 84 2.70 15.67 -12.81
C ASP A 84 3.38 17.03 -12.62
N TRP A 85 2.89 17.79 -11.63
CA TRP A 85 3.55 19.02 -11.15
C TRP A 85 4.76 18.63 -10.31
N ARG A 86 5.76 18.03 -10.96
CA ARG A 86 7.06 17.60 -10.44
C ARG A 86 7.61 18.49 -9.33
N HIS A 87 7.44 19.81 -9.42
CA HIS A 87 8.00 20.76 -8.46
C HIS A 87 7.07 21.28 -7.36
N ARG A 88 5.81 20.84 -7.28
CA ARG A 88 4.80 21.47 -6.39
C ARG A 88 3.79 20.51 -5.77
N PHE A 89 4.17 19.27 -5.49
CA PHE A 89 3.29 18.40 -4.69
C PHE A 89 3.05 19.01 -3.31
N PRO A 90 1.82 18.89 -2.78
CA PRO A 90 1.55 19.21 -1.38
C PRO A 90 2.45 18.34 -0.48
N PRO A 91 2.71 18.79 0.76
CA PRO A 91 3.42 17.97 1.73
C PRO A 91 2.71 16.63 1.92
N ILE A 92 3.49 15.53 1.92
CA ILE A 92 2.97 14.18 2.16
C ILE A 92 2.98 13.94 3.67
N HIS A 93 1.81 14.10 4.30
CA HIS A 93 1.65 13.94 5.76
C HIS A 93 1.24 12.53 6.17
N MET A 94 0.52 11.80 5.33
CA MET A 94 0.21 10.39 5.57
C MET A 94 1.51 9.59 5.62
N THR A 95 1.66 8.78 6.66
CA THR A 95 2.84 7.94 6.89
C THR A 95 2.50 6.47 6.63
N LEU A 96 3.50 5.60 6.78
CA LEU A 96 3.27 4.15 6.84
C LEU A 96 2.29 3.73 7.94
N HIS A 97 2.15 4.51 9.03
CA HIS A 97 1.18 4.21 10.07
C HIS A 97 -0.26 4.31 9.55
N GLY A 98 -0.56 5.28 8.68
CA GLY A 98 -1.87 5.43 8.06
C GLY A 98 -2.30 4.22 7.21
N LEU A 99 -1.36 3.48 6.61
CA LEU A 99 -1.67 2.27 5.83
C LEU A 99 -2.35 1.16 6.66
N ARG A 100 -2.15 1.17 7.99
CA ARG A 100 -2.81 0.22 8.90
C ARG A 100 -4.33 0.33 8.83
N ALA A 101 -4.84 1.55 8.67
CA ALA A 101 -6.27 1.80 8.58
C ALA A 101 -6.91 0.95 7.47
N PHE A 102 -6.30 0.95 6.29
CA PHE A 102 -6.78 0.19 5.14
C PHE A 102 -6.61 -1.31 5.35
N ALA A 103 -5.47 -1.75 5.86
CA ALA A 103 -5.24 -3.16 6.19
C ALA A 103 -6.27 -3.70 7.21
N GLU A 104 -6.67 -2.87 8.18
CA GLU A 104 -7.59 -3.24 9.25
C GLU A 104 -9.07 -3.17 8.86
N HIS A 105 -9.47 -2.22 8.02
CA HIS A 105 -10.89 -1.95 7.74
C HIS A 105 -11.33 -2.32 6.32
N CYS A 106 -10.44 -2.28 5.33
CA CYS A 106 -10.78 -2.50 3.91
C CYS A 106 -10.33 -3.88 3.45
N LYS A 107 -11.01 -4.94 3.90
CA LYS A 107 -10.57 -6.33 3.67
C LYS A 107 -10.63 -6.80 2.22
N ARG A 108 -11.36 -6.07 1.39
CA ARG A 108 -11.54 -6.35 -0.04
C ARG A 108 -10.66 -5.46 -0.91
N LEU A 109 -9.80 -4.62 -0.32
CA LEU A 109 -8.96 -3.69 -1.07
C LEU A 109 -7.92 -4.48 -1.86
N GLU A 110 -7.99 -4.40 -3.18
CA GLU A 110 -7.13 -5.06 -4.15
C GLU A 110 -6.09 -4.08 -4.70
N GLU A 111 -6.52 -2.83 -4.94
CA GLU A 111 -5.69 -1.77 -5.52
C GLU A 111 -5.66 -0.52 -4.64
N LEU A 112 -4.46 -0.01 -4.40
CA LEU A 112 -4.23 1.23 -3.67
C LEU A 112 -3.27 2.12 -4.45
N THR A 113 -3.66 3.36 -4.70
CA THR A 113 -2.80 4.41 -5.22
C THR A 113 -2.90 5.61 -4.29
N ILE A 114 -1.85 5.88 -3.53
CA ILE A 114 -1.82 6.96 -2.54
C ILE A 114 -0.37 7.31 -2.19
N HIS A 115 -0.08 8.59 -2.03
CA HIS A 115 1.24 9.03 -1.60
C HIS A 115 1.41 8.82 -0.09
N VAL A 116 2.53 8.20 0.31
CA VAL A 116 2.89 7.93 1.70
C VAL A 116 4.30 8.40 2.00
N ASN A 117 4.47 8.97 3.18
CA ASN A 117 5.77 9.28 3.71
C ASN A 117 6.37 8.03 4.38
N ALA A 118 7.32 7.40 3.70
CA ALA A 118 8.04 6.22 4.16
C ALA A 118 9.48 6.56 4.61
N THR A 119 9.73 7.79 5.06
CA THR A 119 11.03 8.16 5.64
C THR A 119 11.25 7.59 7.02
N GLU A 120 10.17 7.25 7.72
CA GLU A 120 10.17 6.59 9.03
C GLU A 120 9.33 5.33 8.97
N VAL A 121 9.82 4.25 9.56
CA VAL A 121 9.12 2.95 9.60
C VAL A 121 8.60 2.72 11.01
N PRO A 122 7.28 2.66 11.22
CA PRO A 122 6.71 2.36 12.53
C PRO A 122 7.14 0.96 13.00
N PRO A 123 7.28 0.74 14.31
CA PRO A 123 7.55 -0.60 14.83
C PRO A 123 6.44 -1.56 14.41
N LEU A 124 6.83 -2.80 14.12
CA LEU A 124 5.90 -3.92 14.02
C LEU A 124 5.60 -4.37 15.45
N ASP A 125 4.53 -3.85 16.05
CA ASP A 125 4.04 -4.33 17.34
C ASP A 125 3.15 -5.58 17.19
N ASP A 126 2.82 -6.23 18.30
CA ASP A 126 2.02 -7.46 18.31
C ASP A 126 0.63 -7.28 17.66
N SER A 127 0.07 -6.07 17.64
CA SER A 127 -1.22 -5.78 16.96
C SER A 127 -1.07 -5.72 15.44
N THR A 128 0.10 -5.33 14.96
CA THR A 128 0.47 -5.33 13.52
C THR A 128 0.68 -6.74 12.99
N THR A 129 1.10 -7.64 13.88
CA THR A 129 1.26 -9.06 13.63
C THR A 129 0.06 -9.87 14.14
N ARG A 130 -0.94 -9.23 14.77
CA ARG A 130 -2.19 -9.89 15.14
C ARG A 130 -2.91 -10.21 13.86
N VAL A 131 -2.70 -11.45 13.49
CA VAL A 131 -3.46 -12.25 12.56
C VAL A 131 -4.95 -11.98 12.75
N SER A 132 -5.51 -11.13 11.89
CA SER A 132 -6.94 -11.10 11.67
C SER A 132 -7.26 -12.20 10.64
N PRO A 133 -8.35 -12.97 10.81
CA PRO A 133 -8.83 -13.89 9.77
C PRO A 133 -9.09 -13.23 8.43
N ASP A 134 -9.45 -11.95 8.50
CA ASP A 134 -9.78 -11.15 7.35
C ASP A 134 -8.56 -10.29 7.06
N ILE A 135 -7.62 -10.84 6.29
CA ILE A 135 -6.44 -10.09 5.83
C ILE A 135 -6.85 -9.28 4.59
N CYS A 136 -6.30 -8.07 4.48
CA CYS A 136 -6.48 -7.24 3.29
C CYS A 136 -5.83 -7.92 2.07
N VAL A 137 -6.59 -8.08 0.99
CA VAL A 137 -6.18 -8.76 -0.25
C VAL A 137 -5.42 -7.85 -1.22
N LEU A 138 -4.75 -6.82 -0.68
CA LEU A 138 -4.09 -5.80 -1.48
C LEU A 138 -2.96 -6.45 -2.28
N ASN A 139 -3.05 -6.37 -3.60
CA ASN A 139 -2.10 -6.99 -4.52
C ASN A 139 -1.35 -5.97 -5.38
N PHE A 140 -1.89 -4.75 -5.51
CA PHE A 140 -1.29 -3.64 -6.24
C PHE A 140 -1.20 -2.39 -5.36
N PHE A 141 0.01 -1.80 -5.26
CA PHE A 141 0.22 -0.54 -4.55
C PHE A 141 1.07 0.44 -5.38
N ASN A 142 0.45 1.53 -5.84
CA ASN A 142 1.16 2.64 -6.45
C ASN A 142 1.43 3.76 -5.43
N VAL A 143 2.71 4.03 -5.19
CA VAL A 143 3.19 5.01 -4.22
C VAL A 143 3.51 6.37 -4.84
N GLY A 144 3.46 6.51 -6.17
CA GLY A 144 3.80 7.74 -6.87
C GLY A 144 5.13 8.36 -6.40
N ALA A 145 5.09 9.64 -6.03
CA ALA A 145 6.27 10.42 -5.62
C ALA A 145 6.67 10.24 -4.13
N SER A 146 6.25 9.15 -3.48
CA SER A 146 6.45 8.89 -2.04
C SER A 146 7.93 8.91 -1.61
N PRO A 147 8.32 9.70 -0.59
CA PRO A 147 9.67 9.69 -0.06
C PRO A 147 9.92 8.42 0.76
N ILE A 148 11.16 7.90 0.70
CA ILE A 148 11.55 6.65 1.36
C ILE A 148 13.01 6.69 1.82
N SER A 149 13.25 6.18 3.04
CA SER A 149 14.58 6.16 3.66
C SER A 149 15.23 4.76 3.69
N ASP A 150 14.51 3.74 4.15
CA ASP A 150 15.02 2.38 4.40
C ASP A 150 14.19 1.33 3.65
N PRO A 151 14.54 0.99 2.40
CA PRO A 151 13.79 0.03 1.60
C PRO A 151 13.60 -1.33 2.27
N PRO A 152 14.62 -1.97 2.89
CA PRO A 152 14.43 -3.23 3.60
C PRO A 152 13.45 -3.17 4.77
N ALA A 153 13.42 -2.09 5.54
CA ALA A 153 12.46 -1.94 6.64
C ALA A 153 11.04 -1.71 6.11
N VAL A 154 10.89 -0.89 5.06
CA VAL A 154 9.60 -0.65 4.40
C VAL A 154 9.05 -1.93 3.80
N ALA A 155 9.87 -2.75 3.12
CA ALA A 155 9.45 -4.03 2.54
C ALA A 155 8.90 -4.99 3.61
N ARG A 156 9.59 -5.11 4.75
CA ARG A 156 9.10 -5.92 5.89
C ARG A 156 7.79 -5.40 6.44
N PHE A 157 7.65 -4.08 6.53
CA PHE A 157 6.43 -3.43 7.01
C PHE A 157 5.25 -3.65 6.07
N LEU A 158 5.43 -3.42 4.76
CA LEU A 158 4.39 -3.62 3.76
C LEU A 158 4.00 -5.09 3.65
N PHE A 159 4.98 -5.99 3.65
CA PHE A 159 4.70 -7.42 3.72
C PHE A 159 3.85 -7.72 4.95
N ALA A 160 4.21 -7.18 6.13
CA ALA A 160 3.45 -7.34 7.36
C ALA A 160 1.98 -6.86 7.28
N LEU A 161 1.67 -5.84 6.48
CA LEU A 161 0.28 -5.41 6.32
C LEU A 161 -0.45 -6.13 5.19
N PHE A 162 0.25 -6.40 4.09
CA PHE A 162 -0.29 -6.85 2.81
C PHE A 162 0.55 -8.03 2.30
N PRO A 163 0.31 -9.26 2.81
CA PRO A 163 1.11 -10.44 2.43
C PRO A 163 0.99 -10.80 0.94
N ASP A 164 -0.13 -10.44 0.33
CA ASP A 164 -0.45 -10.68 -1.08
C ASP A 164 -0.01 -9.54 -2.01
N LEU A 165 0.71 -8.53 -1.50
CA LEU A 165 1.24 -7.48 -2.33
C LEU A 165 2.25 -8.06 -3.34
N LEU A 166 1.91 -7.99 -4.62
CA LEU A 166 2.71 -8.52 -5.74
C LEU A 166 3.33 -7.38 -6.53
N ASP A 167 2.54 -6.35 -6.81
CA ASP A 167 2.91 -5.27 -7.70
C ASP A 167 3.03 -3.96 -6.92
N LEU A 168 4.18 -3.31 -7.08
CA LEU A 168 4.48 -2.02 -6.46
C LEU A 168 5.05 -1.08 -7.50
N GLU A 169 4.36 0.06 -7.68
CA GLU A 169 4.67 1.04 -8.72
C GLU A 169 4.92 2.44 -8.14
N THR A 170 5.65 3.25 -8.89
CA THR A 170 5.97 4.64 -8.56
C THR A 170 5.52 5.61 -9.65
N SER A 171 4.99 5.10 -10.77
CA SER A 171 4.57 5.91 -11.91
C SER A 171 3.34 6.73 -11.57
N VAL A 172 3.42 8.03 -11.83
CA VAL A 172 2.24 8.91 -11.88
C VAL A 172 1.57 8.81 -13.26
N ASP A 173 2.23 8.19 -14.23
CA ASP A 173 1.77 8.06 -15.62
C ASP A 173 0.53 7.14 -15.75
N ASP A 174 -0.65 7.76 -15.81
CA ASP A 174 -1.73 7.26 -16.65
C ASP A 174 -1.46 7.74 -18.08
N THR A 175 -0.56 7.07 -18.79
CA THR A 175 -0.70 7.00 -20.25
C THR A 175 -1.09 5.59 -20.62
N ASP A 176 -2.27 5.18 -20.17
CA ASP A 176 -3.00 4.03 -20.72
C ASP A 176 -3.93 4.46 -21.88
N TRP A 177 -3.64 5.61 -22.51
CA TRP A 177 -4.30 6.12 -23.72
C TRP A 177 -3.26 6.62 -24.74
N ASP A 178 -2.28 5.77 -25.08
CA ASP A 178 -1.69 5.71 -26.43
C ASP A 178 -0.83 4.44 -26.57
N ASP A 179 -1.52 3.32 -26.78
CA ASP A 179 -1.01 2.04 -27.30
C ASP A 179 -0.43 2.14 -28.74
N GLU A 180 0.04 3.32 -29.19
CA GLU A 180 0.43 3.55 -30.59
C GLU A 180 1.70 4.38 -30.81
N LEU A 181 2.60 4.50 -29.82
CA LEU A 181 3.99 4.89 -30.11
C LEU A 181 4.97 4.02 -29.33
N GLY A 182 5.56 3.06 -30.05
CA GLY A 182 6.60 2.17 -29.56
C GLY A 182 7.85 2.94 -29.12
N TRP A 183 7.87 3.32 -27.85
CA TRP A 183 9.09 3.64 -27.13
C TRP A 183 9.83 2.33 -26.89
N ALA A 184 10.55 1.87 -27.92
CA ALA A 184 11.53 0.82 -27.78
C ALA A 184 12.42 1.14 -26.57
N GLU A 185 12.62 0.14 -25.70
CA GLU A 185 13.55 0.16 -24.58
C GLU A 185 14.91 0.73 -25.04
N LEU A 186 15.12 2.03 -24.87
CA LEU A 186 16.43 2.61 -25.07
C LEU A 186 17.26 2.26 -23.83
N PRO A 187 18.49 1.75 -24.02
CA PRO A 187 19.37 1.45 -22.90
C PRO A 187 19.51 2.68 -22.02
N VAL A 188 19.31 2.51 -20.71
CA VAL A 188 19.64 3.56 -19.74
C VAL A 188 21.16 3.70 -19.75
N GLU A 189 21.69 4.63 -20.53
CA GLU A 189 23.08 5.02 -20.43
C GLU A 189 23.28 5.66 -19.04
N GLU A 190 24.04 4.98 -18.17
CA GLU A 190 24.51 5.49 -16.87
C GLU A 190 25.57 6.60 -17.08
N GLY A 191 25.20 7.64 -17.83
CA GLY A 191 25.97 8.87 -17.96
C GLY A 191 25.35 9.96 -17.08
N ASP A 192 26.17 10.62 -16.27
CA ASP A 192 25.79 11.84 -15.55
C ASP A 192 25.34 12.90 -16.59
N ASP A 193 24.04 13.12 -16.72
CA ASP A 193 23.51 14.24 -17.50
C ASP A 193 23.86 15.54 -16.75
N PRO A 194 24.73 16.41 -17.32
CA PRO A 194 25.16 17.63 -16.65
C PRO A 194 24.03 18.64 -16.40
N GLU A 195 22.85 18.45 -17.00
CA GLU A 195 21.66 19.30 -16.77
C GLU A 195 20.66 18.72 -15.75
N GLU A 196 20.93 17.54 -15.15
CA GLU A 196 20.01 16.91 -14.20
C GLU A 196 19.79 17.76 -12.93
N THR A 197 18.55 18.22 -12.79
CA THR A 197 18.12 19.04 -11.67
C THR A 197 18.23 18.25 -10.36
N ALA A 198 18.36 18.96 -9.23
CA ALA A 198 18.32 18.33 -7.91
C ALA A 198 17.00 17.55 -7.68
N PHE A 199 15.94 17.97 -8.36
CA PHE A 199 14.64 17.32 -8.34
C PHE A 199 14.67 15.95 -9.04
N GLU A 200 15.13 15.89 -10.29
CA GLU A 200 15.23 14.63 -11.06
C GLU A 200 16.10 13.61 -10.35
N ARG A 201 17.23 14.05 -9.78
CA ARG A 201 18.07 13.18 -8.91
C ARG A 201 17.31 12.64 -7.71
N SER A 202 16.55 13.50 -7.03
CA SER A 202 15.73 13.07 -5.89
C SER A 202 14.64 12.09 -6.32
N GLU A 203 14.02 12.31 -7.48
CA GLU A 203 12.97 11.45 -8.01
C GLU A 203 13.52 10.09 -8.42
N ARG A 204 14.63 10.06 -9.17
CA ARG A 204 15.36 8.84 -9.53
C ARG A 204 15.78 8.06 -8.29
N SER A 205 16.25 8.76 -7.26
CA SER A 205 16.62 8.15 -5.97
C SER A 205 15.42 7.49 -5.28
N ARG A 206 14.25 8.15 -5.24
CA ARG A 206 13.02 7.57 -4.70
C ARG A 206 12.57 6.36 -5.51
N HIS A 207 12.54 6.47 -6.83
CA HIS A 207 12.20 5.39 -7.75
C HIS A 207 13.10 4.16 -7.54
N ALA A 208 14.42 4.36 -7.46
CA ALA A 208 15.37 3.27 -7.23
C ALA A 208 15.10 2.55 -5.90
N LYS A 209 14.82 3.30 -4.84
CA LYS A 209 14.49 2.75 -3.51
C LYS A 209 13.19 1.96 -3.50
N TRP A 210 12.13 2.46 -4.14
CA TRP A 210 10.87 1.72 -4.23
C TRP A 210 10.96 0.48 -5.12
N ARG A 211 11.76 0.51 -6.20
CA ARG A 211 12.09 -0.70 -6.96
C ARG A 211 12.82 -1.74 -6.10
N GLU A 212 13.68 -1.30 -5.18
CA GLU A 212 14.32 -2.22 -4.22
C GLU A 212 13.27 -2.87 -3.30
N VAL A 213 12.30 -2.10 -2.79
CA VAL A 213 11.16 -2.65 -2.02
C VAL A 213 10.40 -3.71 -2.83
N ALA A 214 10.06 -3.41 -4.08
CA ALA A 214 9.35 -4.33 -4.96
C ALA A 214 10.12 -5.65 -5.16
N LYS A 215 11.44 -5.57 -5.42
CA LYS A 215 12.32 -6.75 -5.52
C LYS A 215 12.32 -7.56 -4.22
N LEU A 216 12.44 -6.91 -3.07
CA LEU A 216 12.42 -7.59 -1.77
C LEU A 216 11.08 -8.29 -1.49
N LEU A 217 9.95 -7.70 -1.89
CA LEU A 217 8.62 -8.32 -1.76
C LEU A 217 8.44 -9.52 -2.72
N TYR A 218 9.04 -9.46 -3.90
CA TYR A 218 9.06 -10.55 -4.87
C TYR A 218 9.94 -11.71 -4.41
N ASP A 219 11.14 -11.40 -3.91
CA ASP A 219 12.13 -12.38 -3.45
C ASP A 219 11.75 -13.05 -2.12
N MET A 220 10.77 -12.52 -1.39
CA MET A 220 10.21 -13.17 -0.20
C MET A 220 9.62 -14.52 -0.61
N PRO A 221 10.17 -15.66 -0.13
CA PRO A 221 9.81 -16.96 -0.65
C PRO A 221 8.33 -17.26 -0.41
N ALA A 222 7.70 -17.95 -1.36
CA ALA A 222 6.33 -18.45 -1.21
C ALA A 222 6.13 -19.22 0.12
N PHE A 223 7.18 -19.84 0.66
CA PHE A 223 7.17 -20.48 1.96
C PHE A 223 7.13 -19.49 3.14
N ALA A 224 7.77 -18.32 3.06
CA ALA A 224 7.62 -17.27 4.08
C ALA A 224 6.23 -16.64 4.01
N LYS A 225 5.68 -16.46 2.81
CA LYS A 225 4.27 -16.08 2.61
C LYS A 225 3.33 -17.15 3.21
N ALA A 226 3.56 -18.43 2.91
CA ALA A 226 2.76 -19.56 3.39
C ALA A 226 2.91 -19.85 4.88
N LEU A 227 4.11 -19.77 5.46
CA LEU A 227 4.33 -19.93 6.91
C LEU A 227 3.55 -18.88 7.67
N ARG A 228 3.54 -17.66 7.16
CA ARG A 228 2.73 -16.61 7.72
C ARG A 228 1.25 -16.94 7.64
N TYR A 229 0.77 -17.40 6.48
CA TYR A 229 -0.61 -17.91 6.34
C TYR A 229 -0.95 -19.07 7.28
N ILE A 230 0.00 -19.93 7.61
CA ILE A 230 -0.18 -21.07 8.53
C ILE A 230 -0.19 -20.60 9.98
N GLU A 231 0.72 -19.71 10.39
CA GLU A 231 0.67 -19.03 11.68
C GLU A 231 -0.67 -18.29 11.84
N ILE A 232 -1.17 -17.71 10.74
CA ILE A 232 -2.47 -17.09 10.64
C ILE A 232 -3.61 -18.08 10.95
N ALA A 233 -3.66 -19.20 10.24
CA ALA A 233 -4.71 -20.20 10.40
C ALA A 233 -4.66 -20.92 11.77
N ALA A 234 -3.46 -21.17 12.31
CA ALA A 234 -3.28 -21.88 13.58
C ALA A 234 -3.79 -21.08 14.79
N LEU A 235 -3.67 -19.75 14.77
CA LEU A 235 -4.22 -18.89 15.82
C LEU A 235 -5.76 -18.94 15.85
N HIS A 236 -6.43 -19.09 14.70
CA HIS A 236 -7.90 -19.24 14.66
C HIS A 236 -8.40 -20.54 15.28
N GLU A 237 -7.68 -21.64 15.07
CA GLU A 237 -8.04 -22.91 15.70
C GLU A 237 -7.81 -22.88 17.21
N GLY A 238 -6.76 -22.19 17.67
CA GLY A 238 -6.49 -21.96 19.08
C GLY A 238 -7.60 -21.17 19.79
N GLU A 239 -8.09 -20.09 19.18
CA GLU A 239 -9.18 -19.26 19.75
C GLU A 239 -10.57 -19.92 19.67
N LYS A 240 -10.84 -20.71 18.63
CA LYS A 240 -12.08 -21.51 18.55
C LYS A 240 -12.08 -22.64 19.58
N LYS A 241 -10.90 -23.22 19.87
CA LYS A 241 -10.74 -24.34 20.80
C LYS A 241 -10.58 -23.91 22.26
N SER A 242 -10.12 -22.68 22.54
CA SER A 242 -10.21 -22.08 23.89
C SER A 242 -11.65 -21.74 24.28
N ARG A 243 -12.54 -21.53 23.30
CA ARG A 243 -14.00 -21.49 23.50
C ARG A 243 -14.66 -22.86 23.65
N SER A 244 -13.95 -23.96 23.34
CA SER A 244 -14.45 -25.33 23.47
C SER A 244 -13.39 -26.21 24.16
N GLU A 245 -13.22 -26.07 25.48
CA GLU A 245 -12.29 -26.89 26.24
C GLU A 245 -12.52 -28.41 26.02
N GLY A 246 -11.45 -29.12 25.68
CA GLY A 246 -11.37 -30.58 25.76
C GLY A 246 -10.54 -31.25 24.67
N ASN A 247 -9.31 -31.63 24.99
CA ASN A 247 -8.36 -32.50 24.26
C ASN A 247 -7.55 -31.93 23.07
N LEU A 248 -6.24 -31.83 23.31
CA LEU A 248 -5.19 -31.78 22.29
C LEU A 248 -5.08 -33.15 21.62
N GLY A 249 -5.36 -33.22 20.31
CA GLY A 249 -5.20 -34.43 19.51
C GLY A 249 -3.76 -34.57 19.00
N PRO A 250 -3.26 -35.81 18.77
CA PRO A 250 -1.86 -36.12 18.47
C PRO A 250 -1.32 -35.52 17.15
N GLY A 251 -2.17 -34.96 16.29
CA GLY A 251 -1.76 -34.28 15.05
C GLY A 251 -1.03 -32.95 15.28
N LEU A 252 -1.40 -32.18 16.31
CA LEU A 252 -0.79 -30.87 16.57
C LEU A 252 0.63 -30.97 17.13
N LEU A 253 0.90 -31.97 17.97
CA LEU A 253 2.23 -32.26 18.52
C LEU A 253 3.26 -32.51 17.40
N ARG A 254 2.83 -33.17 16.33
CA ARG A 254 3.67 -33.50 15.18
C ARG A 254 4.02 -32.26 14.36
N ILE A 255 3.06 -31.36 14.12
CA ILE A 255 3.31 -30.13 13.37
C ILE A 255 4.20 -29.17 14.16
N THR A 256 3.98 -29.03 15.48
CA THR A 256 4.87 -28.21 16.33
C THR A 256 6.30 -28.75 16.40
N GLN A 257 6.47 -30.08 16.37
CA GLN A 257 7.78 -30.72 16.34
C GLN A 257 8.49 -30.55 14.98
N GLU A 258 7.74 -30.61 13.87
CA GLU A 258 8.30 -30.41 12.53
C GLU A 258 8.72 -28.93 12.31
N VAL A 259 7.95 -27.97 12.84
CA VAL A 259 8.31 -26.53 12.80
C VAL A 259 9.53 -26.23 13.68
N SER A 260 9.62 -26.82 14.87
CA SER A 260 10.80 -26.68 15.76
C SER A 260 12.06 -27.31 15.14
N ALA A 261 11.93 -28.40 14.39
CA ALA A 261 13.04 -29.04 13.70
C ALA A 261 13.54 -28.20 12.50
N ALA A 262 12.62 -27.59 11.73
CA ALA A 262 12.97 -26.72 10.62
C ALA A 262 13.69 -25.43 11.07
N SER A 263 13.24 -24.82 12.17
CA SER A 263 13.86 -23.62 12.75
C SER A 263 15.27 -23.92 13.31
N SER A 264 15.47 -25.11 13.89
CA SER A 264 16.78 -25.56 14.37
C SER A 264 17.76 -25.90 13.24
N GLY A 265 17.26 -26.42 12.11
CA GLY A 265 18.06 -26.67 10.91
C GLY A 265 18.60 -25.40 10.26
N LEU A 266 17.79 -24.33 10.22
CA LEU A 266 18.20 -23.01 9.73
C LEU A 266 19.25 -22.34 10.65
N ALA A 267 19.15 -22.54 11.96
CA ALA A 267 20.16 -22.05 12.91
C ALA A 267 21.51 -22.77 12.76
N MET A 268 21.52 -24.08 12.49
CA MET A 268 22.76 -24.83 12.24
C MET A 268 23.42 -24.48 10.90
N HIS A 269 22.66 -24.19 9.85
CA HIS A 269 23.22 -23.80 8.55
C HIS A 269 23.90 -22.42 8.59
N ARG A 270 23.41 -21.51 9.44
CA ARG A 270 24.03 -20.19 9.69
C ARG A 270 25.38 -20.27 10.42
N ASN A 271 25.61 -21.28 11.25
CA ASN A 271 26.88 -21.45 11.97
C ASN A 271 27.99 -22.11 11.13
N ASN A 272 27.65 -22.78 10.02
CA ASN A 272 28.64 -23.39 9.11
C ASN A 272 29.10 -22.45 7.98
N LEU A 273 28.50 -21.27 7.84
CA LEU A 273 28.90 -20.25 6.85
C LEU A 273 29.86 -19.19 7.43
N ASN A 274 30.18 -19.27 8.74
CA ASN A 274 31.08 -18.37 9.45
C ASN A 274 32.35 -19.06 9.99
N ALA A 275 32.73 -20.22 9.42
CA ALA A 275 33.97 -20.94 9.75
C ALA A 275 34.90 -21.02 8.53
#